data_AF-A0A3P7R9F5-F1
#
_entry.id   AF-A0A3P7R9F5-F1
#
_cell.length_a   1.000
_cell.length_b   1.000
_cell.length_c   1.000
_cell.angle_alpha   90.00
_cell.angle_beta   90.00
_cell.angle_gamma   90.00
#
_symmetry.space_group_name_H-M   'P 1'
#
loop_
_entity.id
_entity.type
_entity.pdbx_description
1 polymer ?
#
loop_
_entity_poly.entity_id
_entity_poly.type
_entity_poly.pdbx_seq_one_letter_code
_entity_poly.pdbx_strand_id
1 'polypeptide(L)'
;MIPVVMGAPRDDYCTLAPPNSFIHVDDFSSPAELADYLNWLDRNDTAYASYFAWKAYGKVVTATEIQCRLCGFVHQHLNDLHSLPTKGYEYFTNIDKQCKVF
;
A
#
# COMPACT_ATOMS: atom_id res chain seq x y z
N MET A 1 7.05 6.90 -9.98
CA MET A 1 6.05 7.93 -9.60
C MET A 1 5.53 7.64 -8.21
N ILE A 2 5.40 8.67 -7.37
CA ILE A 2 4.85 8.60 -6.01
C ILE A 2 3.48 9.29 -6.05
N PRO A 3 2.38 8.64 -5.61
CA PRO A 3 1.08 9.28 -5.51
C PRO A 3 1.06 10.36 -4.42
N VAL A 4 0.58 11.56 -4.77
CA VAL A 4 0.16 12.59 -3.81
C VAL A 4 -1.37 12.56 -3.79
N VAL A 5 -1.97 12.26 -2.63
CA VAL A 5 -3.39 11.92 -2.53
C VAL A 5 -4.15 12.92 -1.65
N MET A 6 -5.42 13.14 -1.99
CA MET A 6 -6.35 14.05 -1.32
C MET A 6 -7.77 13.47 -1.44
N GLY A 7 -8.59 13.65 -0.41
CA GLY A 7 -10.04 13.42 -0.47
C GLY A 7 -10.57 12.52 0.63
N ALA A 8 -10.20 11.24 0.63
CA ALA A 8 -10.54 10.32 1.72
C ALA A 8 -9.69 10.63 2.96
N PRO A 9 -10.16 10.29 4.18
CA PRO A 9 -9.34 10.36 5.38
C PRO A 9 -8.04 9.59 5.22
N ARG A 10 -6.97 10.10 5.81
CA ARG A 10 -5.64 9.48 5.79
C ARG A 10 -5.66 8.00 6.22
N ASP A 11 -6.47 7.68 7.22
CA ASP A 11 -6.57 6.31 7.76
C ASP A 11 -7.11 5.30 6.73
N ASP A 12 -8.00 5.74 5.83
CA ASP A 12 -8.52 4.89 4.75
C ASP A 12 -7.38 4.50 3.79
N TYR A 13 -6.50 5.46 3.46
CA TYR A 13 -5.31 5.15 2.67
C TYR A 13 -4.33 4.25 3.41
N CYS A 14 -4.12 4.47 4.70
CA CYS A 14 -3.24 3.62 5.51
C CYS A 14 -3.75 2.18 5.57
N THR A 15 -5.06 1.98 5.56
CA THR A 15 -5.64 0.65 5.53
C THR A 15 -5.46 0.01 4.15
N LEU A 16 -5.70 0.72 3.04
CA LEU A 16 -5.68 0.13 1.69
C LEU A 16 -4.31 0.04 1.03
N ALA A 17 -3.44 1.04 1.22
CA ALA A 17 -2.21 1.20 0.48
C ALA A 17 -1.04 0.47 1.15
N PRO A 18 -0.02 0.05 0.37
CA PRO A 18 1.23 -0.41 0.96
C PRO A 18 1.85 0.65 1.89
N PRO A 19 2.53 0.23 2.97
CA PRO A 19 3.16 1.17 3.89
C PRO A 19 4.20 2.04 3.17
N ASN A 20 4.26 3.32 3.53
CA ASN A 20 5.16 4.32 2.95
C ASN A 20 5.12 4.39 1.41
N SER A 21 3.94 4.23 0.80
CA SER A 21 3.82 4.23 -0.68
C SER A 21 3.19 5.49 -1.27
N PHE A 22 2.77 6.46 -0.46
CA PHE A 22 2.05 7.66 -0.88
C PHE A 22 2.35 8.84 0.06
N ILE A 23 2.02 10.04 -0.40
CA ILE A 23 2.08 11.28 0.38
C ILE A 23 0.66 11.79 0.56
N HIS A 24 0.19 11.92 1.81
CA HIS A 24 -1.13 12.50 2.09
C HIS A 24 -1.01 14.02 2.24
N VAL A 25 -1.92 14.79 1.65
CA VAL A 25 -1.89 16.25 1.79
C VAL A 25 -2.08 16.71 3.24
N ASP A 26 -2.90 15.99 4.01
CA ASP A 26 -3.15 16.31 5.43
C ASP A 26 -1.97 16.00 6.37
N ASP A 27 -0.89 15.39 5.86
CA ASP A 27 0.36 15.24 6.62
C ASP A 27 1.09 16.59 6.79
N PHE A 28 0.67 17.64 6.07
CA PHE A 28 1.28 18.96 6.06
C PHE A 28 0.30 20.01 6.55
N SER A 29 0.82 21.01 7.26
CA SER A 29 0.00 22.12 7.79
C SER A 29 -0.49 23.08 6.69
N SER A 30 0.18 23.10 5.53
CA SER A 30 -0.19 23.95 4.40
C SER A 30 0.29 23.41 3.05
N PRO A 31 -0.33 23.84 1.92
CA PRO A 31 0.17 23.52 0.58
C PRO A 31 1.60 24.00 0.31
N ALA A 32 2.04 25.08 0.95
CA ALA A 32 3.40 25.60 0.82
C ALA A 32 4.41 24.63 1.44
N GLU A 33 4.11 24.11 2.63
CA GLU A 33 4.95 23.11 3.30
C GLU A 33 5.04 21.81 2.49
N LEU A 34 3.93 21.35 1.90
CA LEU A 34 3.94 20.23 0.97
C LEU A 34 4.85 20.50 -0.25
N ALA A 35 4.77 21.69 -0.84
CA ALA A 35 5.62 22.05 -1.98
C ALA A 35 7.11 22.06 -1.60
N ASP A 36 7.46 22.61 -0.45
CA ASP A 36 8.83 22.59 0.07
C ASP A 36 9.33 21.17 0.31
N TYR A 37 8.48 20.30 0.89
CA TYR A 37 8.78 18.89 1.07
C TYR A 37 9.02 18.18 -0.27
N LEU A 38 8.17 18.40 -1.28
CA LEU A 38 8.32 17.79 -2.60
C LEU A 38 9.61 18.25 -3.30
N ASN A 39 9.98 19.53 -3.17
CA ASN A 39 11.24 20.06 -3.70
C ASN A 39 12.47 19.44 -3.03
N TRP A 40 12.41 19.21 -1.71
CA TRP A 40 13.46 18.51 -0.99
C TRP A 40 13.53 17.03 -1.41
N LEU A 41 12.38 16.37 -1.54
CA LEU A 41 12.27 14.95 -1.89
C LEU A 41 12.84 14.67 -3.28
N ASP A 42 12.56 15.54 -4.26
CA ASP A 42 13.08 15.44 -5.64
C ASP A 42 14.62 15.49 -5.69
N ARG A 43 15.25 16.19 -4.75
CA ARG A 43 16.71 16.33 -4.67
C ARG A 43 17.38 15.25 -3.82
N ASN A 44 16.60 14.38 -3.18
CA ASN A 44 17.10 13.36 -2.28
C ASN A 44 16.70 11.96 -2.77
N ASP A 45 17.55 11.38 -3.62
CA ASP A 45 17.34 10.07 -4.22
C ASP A 45 17.09 8.96 -3.18
N THR A 46 17.73 9.04 -2.01
CA THR A 46 17.57 8.04 -0.94
C THR A 46 16.17 8.13 -0.34
N ALA A 47 15.72 9.35 -0.02
CA ALA A 47 14.37 9.58 0.48
C ALA A 47 13.32 9.20 -0.57
N TYR A 48 13.51 9.60 -1.83
CA TYR A 48 12.62 9.25 -2.93
C TYR A 48 12.53 7.72 -3.13
N ALA A 49 13.66 7.01 -3.10
CA ALA A 49 13.71 5.56 -3.25
C ALA A 49 12.99 4.82 -2.12
N SER A 50 12.97 5.38 -0.90
CA SER A 50 12.28 4.77 0.25
C SER A 50 10.79 4.53 0.01
N TYR A 51 10.13 5.38 -0.80
CA TYR A 51 8.72 5.25 -1.18
C TYR A 51 8.42 4.05 -2.08
N PHE A 52 9.45 3.36 -2.59
CA PHE A 52 9.33 2.17 -3.44
C PHE A 52 9.73 0.89 -2.73
N ALA A 53 10.17 0.94 -1.46
CA ALA A 53 10.58 -0.22 -0.69
C ALA A 53 9.49 -1.31 -0.61
N TRP A 54 8.21 -0.89 -0.61
CA TRP A 54 7.07 -1.81 -0.60
C TRP A 54 7.05 -2.80 -1.78
N LYS A 55 7.67 -2.44 -2.93
CA LYS A 55 7.73 -3.30 -4.12
C LYS A 55 8.54 -4.58 -3.92
N ALA A 56 9.41 -4.61 -2.89
CA ALA A 56 10.14 -5.82 -2.53
C ALA A 56 9.20 -6.89 -1.93
N TYR A 57 8.07 -6.49 -1.35
CA TYR A 57 7.14 -7.40 -0.66
C TYR A 57 5.98 -7.87 -1.55
N GLY A 58 5.79 -7.29 -2.74
CA GLY A 58 4.72 -7.67 -3.64
C GLY A 58 4.59 -6.80 -4.88
N LYS A 59 3.67 -7.20 -5.76
CA LYS A 59 3.29 -6.46 -6.97
C LYS A 59 1.80 -6.16 -6.93
N VAL A 60 1.41 -4.97 -7.40
CA VAL A 60 0.00 -4.66 -7.64
C VAL A 60 -0.44 -5.46 -8.87
N VAL A 61 -1.40 -6.36 -8.68
CA VAL A 61 -1.97 -7.16 -9.76
C VAL A 61 -3.22 -6.44 -10.26
N THR A 62 -3.12 -5.80 -11.43
CA THR A 62 -4.23 -5.05 -12.05
C THR A 62 -5.14 -5.93 -12.90
N ALA A 63 -4.63 -7.07 -13.37
CA ALA A 63 -5.38 -8.09 -14.08
C ALA A 63 -5.25 -9.41 -13.31
N THR A 64 -6.21 -9.69 -12.43
CA THR A 64 -6.39 -11.05 -11.95
C THR A 64 -7.10 -11.86 -13.03
N GLU A 65 -6.32 -12.68 -13.71
CA GLU A 65 -6.82 -13.79 -14.51
C GLU A 65 -7.82 -14.61 -13.68
N ILE A 66 -9.08 -14.70 -14.14
CA ILE A 66 -10.18 -15.38 -13.41
C ILE A 66 -9.80 -16.84 -13.12
N GLN A 67 -9.09 -17.47 -14.05
CA GLN A 67 -8.55 -18.82 -13.91
C GLN A 67 -7.58 -18.96 -12.74
N CYS A 68 -6.76 -17.94 -12.42
CA CYS A 68 -5.87 -17.98 -11.27
C CYS A 68 -6.66 -17.90 -9.95
N ARG A 69 -7.73 -17.09 -9.89
CA ARG A 69 -8.61 -17.02 -8.71
C ARG A 69 -9.38 -18.32 -8.51
N LEU A 70 -9.92 -18.88 -9.58
CA LEU A 70 -10.64 -20.17 -9.55
C LEU A 70 -9.71 -21.33 -9.17
N CYS A 71 -8.51 -21.39 -9.75
CA CYS A 71 -7.52 -22.42 -9.42
C CYS A 71 -7.11 -22.33 -7.94
N GLY A 72 -6.86 -21.13 -7.42
CA GLY A 72 -6.56 -20.92 -6.00
C GLY A 72 -7.69 -21.37 -5.07
N PHE A 73 -8.94 -21.03 -5.42
CA PHE A 73 -10.13 -21.46 -4.67
C PHE A 73 -10.26 -22.99 -4.65
N VAL A 74 -10.21 -23.63 -5.83
CA VAL A 74 -10.35 -25.09 -5.96
C VAL A 74 -9.22 -25.83 -5.24
N HIS A 75 -7.97 -25.37 -5.37
CA HIS A 75 -6.84 -25.97 -4.69
C HIS A 75 -6.97 -25.90 -3.16
N GLN A 76 -7.48 -24.80 -2.61
CA GLN A 76 -7.68 -24.68 -1.17
C GLN A 76 -8.82 -25.58 -0.68
N HIS A 77 -9.95 -25.58 -1.39
CA HIS A 77 -11.11 -26.40 -1.03
C HIS A 77 -10.82 -27.92 -1.09
N LEU A 78 -10.06 -28.38 -2.09
CA LEU A 78 -9.66 -29.79 -2.22
C LEU A 78 -8.64 -30.26 -1.18
N ASN A 79 -7.99 -29.34 -0.45
CA ASN A 79 -7.04 -29.65 0.62
C ASN A 79 -7.66 -29.48 2.02
N ASP A 80 -8.98 -29.56 2.15
CA ASP A 80 -9.74 -29.37 3.41
C ASP A 80 -9.43 -28.06 4.15
N LEU A 81 -8.89 -27.06 3.45
CA LEU A 81 -8.85 -25.68 3.93
C LEU A 81 -10.26 -25.11 3.72
N HIS A 82 -11.12 -25.39 4.70
CA HIS A 82 -12.54 -24.99 4.73
C HIS A 82 -12.74 -23.47 4.61
N SER A 83 -11.69 -22.70 4.87
CA SER A 83 -11.62 -21.29 4.55
C SER A 83 -10.50 -21.07 3.54
N LEU A 84 -10.77 -20.24 2.52
CA LEU A 84 -9.69 -19.52 1.86
C LEU A 84 -8.82 -18.95 2.99
N PRO A 85 -7.47 -19.10 2.99
CA PRO A 85 -6.65 -18.32 3.89
C PRO A 85 -7.10 -16.90 3.66
N THR A 86 -7.74 -16.31 4.65
CA THR A 86 -7.88 -14.87 4.72
C THR A 86 -6.47 -14.35 5.03
N LYS A 87 -5.56 -14.47 4.06
CA LYS A 87 -4.84 -13.28 3.62
C LYS A 87 -5.86 -12.33 2.98
N GLY A 88 -6.98 -12.10 3.67
CA GLY A 88 -7.91 -11.07 3.38
C GLY A 88 -7.18 -9.77 3.62
N TYR A 89 -7.78 -8.71 3.12
CA TYR A 89 -7.50 -7.35 3.50
C TYR A 89 -6.77 -7.25 4.86
N GLU A 90 -7.37 -7.76 5.93
CA GLU A 90 -6.87 -7.81 7.32
C GLU A 90 -5.40 -8.26 7.55
N TYR A 91 -4.84 -9.17 6.74
CA TYR A 91 -3.43 -9.56 6.85
C TYR A 91 -2.50 -8.47 6.31
N PHE A 92 -2.89 -7.83 5.21
CA PHE A 92 -2.21 -6.67 4.64
C PHE A 92 -2.60 -5.37 5.35
N THR A 93 -3.75 -5.38 6.04
CA THR A 93 -4.38 -4.24 6.73
C THR A 93 -4.31 -4.24 8.24
N ASN A 94 -3.36 -5.00 8.76
CA ASN A 94 -3.10 -5.02 10.18
C ASN A 94 -2.49 -3.68 10.61
N ILE A 95 -3.29 -2.83 11.26
CA ILE A 95 -2.95 -1.48 11.71
C ILE A 95 -1.61 -1.42 12.47
N ASP A 96 -1.31 -2.42 13.32
CA ASP A 96 -0.06 -2.48 14.09
C ASP A 96 1.20 -2.65 13.21
N LYS A 97 1.02 -3.02 11.94
CA LYS A 97 2.07 -3.21 10.94
C LYS A 97 2.07 -2.16 9.83
N GLN A 98 1.01 -1.35 9.71
CA GLN A 98 0.79 -0.50 8.53
C GLN A 98 1.34 0.91 8.65
N CYS A 99 1.52 1.43 9.87
CA CYS A 99 2.06 2.77 10.11
C CYS A 99 3.34 2.74 10.96
N LYS A 100 4.25 1.79 10.69
CA LYS A 100 5.63 1.95 11.20
C LYS A 100 6.39 2.89 10.28
N VAL A 101 6.33 4.17 10.64
CA VAL A 101 7.27 5.19 10.19
C VAL A 101 8.67 4.72 10.60
N PHE A 102 9.56 4.54 9.62
CA PHE A 102 11.01 4.43 9.86
C PHE A 102 11.62 5.82 9.75
#